data_AF-A0A419RRU5-F1
#
_entry.id   AF-A0A419RRU5-F1
#
_cell.length_a   1.000
_cell.length_b   1.000
_cell.length_c   1.000
_cell.angle_alpha   90.00
_cell.angle_beta   90.00
_cell.angle_gamma   90.00
#
_symmetry.space_group_name_H-M   'P 1'
#
loop_
_entity.id
_entity.type
_entity.pdbx_description
1 polymer ?
#
loop_
_entity_poly.entity_id
_entity_poly.type
_entity_poly.pdbx_seq_one_letter_code
_entity_poly.pdbx_strand_id
1 'polypeptide(L)' 'MFARSRILLGTALALSLAACGLSPAERMERAEAAYAENRFTEARLDLASILEEDANDIAALEMLARVQLQLGDGEGAASS' A
#
# COMPACT_ATOMS: atom_id res chain seq x y z
N MET A 1 -10.54 31.00 -30.60
CA MET A 1 -9.35 30.28 -30.12
C MET A 1 -9.32 30.07 -28.58
N PHE A 2 -10.40 30.34 -27.83
CA PHE A 2 -10.45 30.22 -26.36
C PHE A 2 -11.04 28.89 -25.83
N ALA A 3 -11.56 28.01 -26.69
CA ALA A 3 -12.21 26.76 -26.27
C ALA A 3 -11.21 25.66 -25.88
N ARG A 4 -10.01 25.64 -26.48
CA ARG A 4 -8.96 24.65 -26.15
C ARG A 4 -8.39 24.82 -24.74
N SER A 5 -8.33 26.06 -24.25
CA SER A 5 -7.77 26.37 -22.92
C SER A 5 -8.66 25.88 -21.78
N ARG A 6 -9.98 25.80 -21.98
CA ARG A 6 -10.94 25.31 -20.97
C ARG A 6 -10.92 23.79 -20.84
N ILE A 7 -10.64 23.09 -21.93
CA ILE A 7 -10.56 21.61 -21.95
C ILE A 7 -9.31 21.13 -21.18
N LEU A 8 -8.20 21.86 -21.27
CA LEU A 8 -6.96 21.53 -20.55
C LEU A 8 -7.05 21.72 -19.04
N LEU A 9 -7.95 22.60 -18.55
CA LEU A 9 -8.11 22.85 -17.12
C LEU A 9 -8.96 21.76 -16.44
N GLY A 10 -9.89 21.15 -17.17
CA GLY A 10 -10.75 20.08 -16.64
C GLY A 10 -10.00 18.75 -16.43
N THR A 11 -9.02 18.44 -17.28
CA THR A 11 -8.25 17.19 -17.18
C THR A 11 -7.26 17.19 -16.02
N ALA A 12 -6.69 18.34 -15.65
CA ALA A 12 -5.77 18.45 -14.51
C ALA A 12 -6.48 18.17 -13.16
N LEU A 13 -7.76 18.53 -13.03
CA LEU A 13 -8.53 18.37 -11.80
C LEU A 13 -9.02 16.92 -11.56
N ALA A 14 -9.12 16.11 -12.62
CA ALA A 14 -9.49 14.71 -12.51
C ALA A 14 -8.34 13.84 -11.97
N LEU A 15 -7.07 14.22 -12.22
CA LEU A 15 -5.90 13.50 -11.71
C LEU A 15 -5.67 13.73 -10.21
N SER A 16 -6.20 14.81 -9.62
CA SER A 16 -6.00 15.09 -8.19
C SER A 16 -6.79 14.18 -7.25
N LEU A 17 -7.78 13.40 -7.74
CA LEU A 17 -8.56 12.49 -6.90
C LEU A 17 -7.92 11.10 -6.72
N ALA A 18 -6.97 10.70 -7.59
CA ALA A 18 -6.21 9.46 -7.39
C ALA A 18 -5.17 9.59 -6.26
N ALA A 19 -5.00 10.80 -5.72
CA ALA A 19 -4.07 11.09 -4.62
C ALA A 19 -4.71 10.95 -3.22
N CYS A 20 -6.01 10.63 -3.12
CA CYS A 20 -6.57 10.11 -1.86
C CYS A 20 -6.12 8.65 -1.74
N GLY A 21 -4.91 8.46 -1.21
CA GLY A 21 -4.37 7.12 -0.93
C GLY A 21 -5.26 6.33 0.03
N LEU A 22 -5.09 5.00 0.03
CA LEU A 22 -5.79 4.13 0.95
C LEU A 22 -5.46 4.48 2.40
N SER A 23 -6.47 4.38 3.27
CA SER A 23 -6.29 4.38 4.72
C SER A 23 -5.48 3.15 5.17
N PRO A 24 -4.86 3.18 6.37
CA PRO A 24 -4.17 2.01 6.91
C PRO A 24 -5.03 0.75 6.95
N ALA A 25 -6.32 0.88 7.27
CA ALA A 25 -7.26 -0.25 7.30
C ALA A 25 -7.49 -0.84 5.89
N GLU A 26 -7.68 -0.01 4.87
CA GLU A 26 -7.83 -0.48 3.48
C GLU A 26 -6.53 -1.11 2.94
N ARG A 27 -5.36 -0.62 3.38
CA ARG A 27 -4.08 -1.26 3.07
C ARG A 27 -3.95 -2.61 3.74
N MET A 28 -4.42 -2.75 4.98
CA MET A 28 -4.38 -4.03 5.69
C MET A 28 -5.25 -5.06 4.97
N GLU A 29 -6.49 -4.69 4.61
CA GLU A 29 -7.39 -5.55 3.85
C GLU A 29 -6.77 -5.98 2.51
N ARG A 30 -6.14 -5.04 1.79
CA ARG A 30 -5.45 -5.35 0.54
C ARG A 30 -4.23 -6.24 0.75
N ALA A 31 -3.46 -6.04 1.82
CA ALA A 31 -2.32 -6.87 2.16
C ALA A 31 -2.73 -8.31 2.49
N GLU A 32 -3.82 -8.50 3.23
CA GLU A 32 -4.40 -9.80 3.53
C GLU A 32 -4.88 -10.52 2.26
N ALA A 33 -5.58 -9.81 1.37
CA ALA A 33 -6.00 -10.35 0.08
C ALA A 33 -4.79 -10.73 -0.79
N ALA A 34 -3.79 -9.84 -0.89
CA ALA A 34 -2.55 -10.10 -1.63
C ALA A 34 -1.80 -11.31 -1.06
N TYR A 35 -1.73 -11.47 0.26
CA TYR A 35 -1.13 -12.64 0.89
C TYR A 35 -1.87 -13.93 0.53
N ALA A 36 -3.20 -13.95 0.64
CA ALA A 36 -4.03 -15.12 0.30
C ALA A 36 -3.86 -15.54 -1.17
N GLU A 37 -3.58 -14.57 -2.04
CA GLU A 37 -3.35 -14.78 -3.48
C GLU A 37 -1.87 -15.00 -3.84
N ASN A 38 -1.00 -15.21 -2.85
CA ASN A 38 0.46 -15.37 -3.00
C ASN A 38 1.18 -14.17 -3.66
N ARG A 39 0.55 -12.98 -3.66
CA ARG A 39 1.15 -11.71 -4.08
C ARG A 39 1.94 -11.07 -2.94
N PHE A 40 2.93 -11.78 -2.42
CA PHE A 40 3.66 -11.40 -1.21
C PHE A 40 4.42 -10.07 -1.34
N THR A 41 4.95 -9.75 -2.53
CA THR A 41 5.62 -8.46 -2.76
C THR A 41 4.66 -7.28 -2.62
N GLU A 42 3.41 -7.43 -3.06
CA GLU A 42 2.37 -6.40 -2.93
C GLU A 42 1.94 -6.26 -1.46
N ALA A 43 1.68 -7.37 -0.78
CA ALA A 43 1.37 -7.37 0.65
C ALA A 43 2.47 -6.67 1.47
N ARG A 44 3.75 -6.93 1.16
CA ARG A 44 4.88 -6.26 1.82
C ARG A 44 4.86 -4.74 1.65
N LEU A 45 4.50 -4.25 0.47
CA LEU A 45 4.46 -2.79 0.21
C LEU A 45 3.34 -2.12 1.01
N ASP A 46 2.16 -2.74 1.05
CA ASP A 46 1.04 -2.20 1.83
C ASP A 46 1.33 -2.17 3.33
N LEU A 47 1.94 -3.23 3.85
CA LEU A 47 2.36 -3.31 5.26
C LEU A 47 3.46 -2.31 5.59
N ALA A 48 4.43 -2.12 4.70
CA ALA A 48 5.46 -1.09 4.86
C ALA A 48 4.83 0.30 4.94
N SER A 49 3.84 0.61 4.09
CA SER A 49 3.11 1.90 4.18
C SER A 49 2.32 2.05 5.48
N ILE A 50 1.75 0.98 6.05
CA ILE A 50 1.10 1.05 7.37
C ILE A 50 2.14 1.38 8.44
N LEU A 51 3.29 0.70 8.42
CA LEU A 51 4.37 0.89 9.41
C LEU A 51 5.11 2.22 9.26
N GLU A 52 5.05 2.86 8.09
CA GLU A 52 5.50 4.25 7.93
C GLU A 52 4.61 5.24 8.71
N GLU A 53 3.31 4.95 8.86
CA GLU A 53 2.37 5.76 9.63
C GLU A 53 2.40 5.41 11.13
N ASP A 54 2.44 4.12 11.47
CA ASP A 54 2.63 3.62 12.83
C ASP A 54 3.61 2.44 12.86
N ALA A 55 4.87 2.73 13.19
CA ALA A 55 5.94 1.74 13.25
C ALA A 55 5.74 0.66 14.33
N ASN A 56 4.78 0.83 15.26
CA ASN A 56 4.49 -0.16 16.29
C ASN A 56 3.12 -0.82 16.10
N ASP A 57 2.51 -0.71 14.91
CA ASP A 57 1.30 -1.47 14.59
C ASP A 57 1.62 -2.98 14.61
N ILE A 58 1.27 -3.61 15.74
CA ILE A 58 1.57 -5.02 16.01
C ILE A 58 0.95 -5.93 14.93
N ALA A 59 -0.24 -5.61 14.42
CA ALA A 59 -0.89 -6.42 13.40
C ALA A 59 -0.11 -6.35 12.07
N ALA A 60 0.35 -5.16 11.69
CA ALA A 60 1.16 -4.97 10.51
C ALA A 60 2.54 -5.65 10.63
N LEU A 61 3.20 -5.57 11.79
CA LEU A 61 4.47 -6.26 12.05
C LEU A 61 4.32 -7.78 11.98
N GLU A 62 3.31 -8.35 12.64
CA GLU A 62 3.05 -9.80 12.61
C GLU A 62 2.76 -10.30 11.19
N MET A 63 1.95 -9.54 10.44
CA MET A 63 1.62 -9.88 9.06
C MET A 63 2.85 -9.75 8.15
N LEU A 64 3.70 -8.74 8.36
CA LEU A 64 4.93 -8.53 7.60
C LEU A 64 5.92 -9.68 7.84
N ALA A 65 6.08 -10.14 9.07
CA ALA A 65 6.90 -11.30 9.38
C ALA A 65 6.44 -12.55 8.59
N ARG A 66 5.13 -12.79 8.52
CA ARG A 66 4.57 -13.91 7.73
C ARG A 66 4.84 -13.75 6.23
N VAL A 67 4.66 -12.55 5.69
CA VAL A 67 4.94 -12.22 4.28
C VAL A 67 6.42 -12.45 3.97
N GLN A 68 7.32 -11.99 4.84
CA GLN A 68 8.77 -12.14 4.68
C GLN A 68 9.19 -13.61 4.69
N LEU A 69 8.60 -14.44 5.57
CA LEU A 69 8.83 -15.89 5.53
C LEU A 69 8.42 -16.52 4.20
N GLN A 70 7.29 -16.11 3.61
CA GLN A 70 6.87 -16.59 2.29
C GLN A 70 7.81 -16.13 1.16
N LEU A 71 8.43 -14.96 1.33
CA LEU A 71 9.45 -14.44 0.41
C LEU A 71 10.84 -15.07 0.62
N GLY A 72 11.02 -15.92 1.64
CA GLY A 72 12.32 -16.48 2.01
C GLY A 72 13.25 -15.50 2.72
N ASP A 73 12.73 -14.37 3.19
CA ASP A 73 13.44 -13.33 3.91
C ASP A 73 13.37 -13.57 5.43
N GLY A 74 14.14 -14.54 5.92
CA GLY A 74 14.15 -14.91 7.33
C GLY A 74 14.73 -13.84 8.27
N GLU A 75 15.65 -13.01 7.78
CA GLU A 75 16.22 -11.91 8.55
C GLU A 75 15.19 -10.79 8.72
N GLY A 76 14.50 -10.40 7.64
CA GLY A 76 13.38 -9.47 7.71
C GLY A 76 12.31 -9.94 8.69
N ALA A 77 11.93 -11.24 8.62
CA ALA A 77 10.93 -11.82 9.50
C ALA A 77 11.31 -11.80 10.98
N ALA A 78 12.59 -11.90 11.31
CA ALA A 78 13.07 -11.83 12.68
C ALA A 78 13.15 -10.40 13.23
N SER A 79 13.17 -9.40 12.35
CA SER A 79 13.29 -7.98 12.68
C SER A 79 11.97 -7.19 12.63
N SER A 80 10.89 -7.82 12.17
CA SER A 80 9.53 -7.27 12.22
C SER A 80 8.92 -7.55 13.58
#